data_AF-A0A0Q4KNL9-F1
#
_entry.id   AF-A0A0Q4KNL9-F1
#
_cell.length_a   1.000
_cell.length_b   1.000
_cell.length_c   1.000
_cell.angle_alpha   90.00
_cell.angle_beta   90.00
_cell.angle_gamma   90.00
#
_symmetry.space_group_name_H-M   'P 1'
#
loop_
_entity.id
_entity.type
_entity.pdbx_description
1 polymer ?
#
loop_
_entity_poly.entity_id
_entity_poly.type
_entity_poly.pdbx_seq_one_letter_code
_entity_poly.pdbx_strand_id
1 'polypeptide(L)'
;MFGSLVRGVLLLIFAGAASFPLGARSLLDYVGQCVPFARAASGVEIYGDAWTWWDQAQGRYPRGHTPRVGAVLTFTKTARLPLGHVLVISRVVEPRVAMVTHANWSRINGVRGAVEQDVTVFDVSAKGDWTRVKVWYRDSQGLGSSEYPTHGFIYGPRPATELSSATPDYVGSLIDAYAR
;
A
#
# COMPACT_ATOMS: atom_id res chain seq x y z
N MET A 1 4.16 -29.32 -76.38
CA MET A 1 3.71 -28.12 -75.65
C MET A 1 3.79 -28.41 -74.17
N PHE A 2 4.36 -27.49 -73.41
CA PHE A 2 4.79 -27.57 -72.00
C PHE A 2 3.64 -27.75 -70.99
N GLY A 3 3.96 -28.26 -69.79
CA GLY A 3 3.13 -28.17 -68.58
C GLY A 3 3.44 -29.29 -67.57
N SER A 4 4.64 -29.32 -66.98
CA SER A 4 5.00 -28.76 -65.67
C SER A 4 4.43 -29.50 -64.44
N LEU A 5 5.37 -30.07 -63.68
CA LEU A 5 5.28 -30.49 -62.29
C LEU A 5 4.68 -29.39 -61.39
N VAL A 6 4.00 -29.76 -60.30
CA VAL A 6 4.32 -29.31 -58.93
C VAL A 6 3.84 -30.36 -57.90
N ARG A 7 4.78 -30.87 -57.11
CA ARG A 7 4.57 -31.65 -55.89
C ARG A 7 4.08 -30.72 -54.77
N GLY A 8 2.94 -31.03 -54.14
CA GLY A 8 2.49 -30.34 -52.93
C GLY A 8 3.10 -30.97 -51.68
N VAL A 9 4.05 -30.27 -51.03
CA VAL A 9 4.47 -30.55 -49.66
C VAL A 9 3.71 -29.59 -48.75
N LEU A 10 2.83 -30.12 -47.92
CA LEU A 10 2.08 -29.35 -46.92
C LEU A 10 3.01 -29.13 -45.70
N LEU A 11 3.60 -27.94 -45.59
CA LEU A 11 4.34 -27.50 -44.40
C LEU A 11 3.33 -27.02 -43.35
N LEU A 12 3.14 -27.82 -42.30
CA LEU A 12 2.48 -27.40 -41.07
C LEU A 12 3.40 -26.42 -40.31
N ILE A 13 3.13 -25.12 -40.47
CA ILE A 13 3.78 -24.08 -39.67
C ILE A 13 3.09 -24.07 -38.30
N PHE A 14 3.73 -24.68 -37.30
CA PHE A 14 3.40 -24.48 -35.90
C PHE A 14 3.80 -23.05 -35.52
N ALA A 15 2.85 -22.12 -35.48
CA ALA A 15 3.08 -20.78 -34.95
C ALA A 15 3.32 -20.91 -33.43
N GLY A 16 4.59 -20.83 -33.02
CA GLY A 16 4.94 -20.72 -31.61
C GLY A 16 4.34 -19.46 -31.03
N ALA A 17 3.34 -19.60 -30.17
CA ALA A 17 2.84 -18.50 -29.36
C ALA A 17 3.96 -18.11 -28.39
N ALA A 18 4.72 -17.06 -28.72
CA ALA A 18 5.61 -16.41 -27.78
C ALA A 18 4.78 -15.96 -26.58
N SER A 19 4.92 -16.67 -25.46
CA SER A 19 4.34 -16.27 -24.18
C SER A 19 5.12 -15.07 -23.68
N PHE A 20 4.73 -13.87 -24.09
CA PHE A 20 5.24 -12.67 -23.45
C PHE A 20 4.77 -12.71 -21.99
N PRO A 21 5.66 -12.55 -21.00
CA PRO A 21 5.19 -12.35 -19.64
C PRO A 21 4.30 -11.10 -19.67
N LEU A 22 3.01 -11.27 -19.37
CA LEU A 22 2.18 -10.14 -19.00
C LEU A 22 2.89 -9.48 -17.83
N GLY A 23 3.52 -8.33 -18.09
CA GLY A 23 4.27 -7.61 -17.07
C GLY A 23 3.36 -7.43 -15.86
N ALA A 24 3.84 -7.86 -14.68
CA ALA A 24 3.10 -7.61 -13.45
C ALA A 24 2.87 -6.11 -13.36
N ARG A 25 1.60 -5.70 -13.25
CA ARG A 25 1.24 -4.30 -13.13
C ARG A 25 1.83 -3.77 -11.82
N SER A 26 2.48 -2.60 -11.89
CA SER A 26 3.10 -2.00 -10.71
C SER A 26 2.05 -1.80 -9.62
N LEU A 27 2.47 -2.00 -8.37
CA LEU A 27 1.65 -1.71 -7.20
C LEU A 27 1.25 -0.23 -7.16
N LEU A 28 2.10 0.65 -7.73
CA LEU A 28 1.91 2.09 -7.75
C LEU A 28 0.88 2.56 -8.78
N ASP A 29 0.62 1.75 -9.82
CA ASP A 29 -0.41 2.03 -10.83
C ASP A 29 -1.84 1.72 -10.35
N TYR A 30 -1.98 1.24 -9.11
CA TYR A 30 -3.28 0.91 -8.53
C TYR A 30 -4.12 2.17 -8.32
N VAL A 31 -5.38 2.11 -8.73
CA VAL A 31 -6.38 3.16 -8.47
C VAL A 31 -7.59 2.50 -7.83
N GLY A 32 -7.85 2.80 -6.57
CA GLY A 32 -8.97 2.19 -5.85
C GLY A 32 -8.90 2.38 -4.35
N GLN A 33 -9.50 1.46 -3.60
CA GLN A 33 -9.62 1.51 -2.15
C GLN A 33 -8.34 1.06 -1.43
N CYS A 34 -8.17 1.47 -0.17
CA CYS A 34 -7.02 1.11 0.66
C CYS A 34 -6.92 -0.39 0.97
N VAL A 35 -8.06 -1.07 1.15
CA VAL A 35 -8.13 -2.49 1.53
C VAL A 35 -7.53 -3.40 0.44
N PRO A 36 -7.97 -3.40 -0.83
CA PRO A 36 -7.35 -4.25 -1.86
C PRO A 36 -5.88 -3.92 -2.09
N PHE A 37 -5.51 -2.64 -2.02
CA PHE A 37 -4.10 -2.22 -2.07
C PHE A 37 -3.29 -2.86 -0.94
N ALA A 38 -3.74 -2.72 0.31
CA ALA A 38 -3.01 -3.21 1.48
C ALA A 38 -2.83 -4.73 1.43
N ARG A 39 -3.81 -5.47 0.90
CA ARG A 39 -3.68 -6.91 0.67
C ARG A 39 -2.54 -7.24 -0.30
N ALA A 40 -2.52 -6.58 -1.46
CA ALA A 40 -1.45 -6.76 -2.45
C ALA A 40 -0.08 -6.35 -1.91
N ALA A 41 -0.04 -5.28 -1.10
CA ALA A 41 1.18 -4.69 -0.56
C ALA A 41 1.77 -5.45 0.64
N SER A 42 0.96 -6.14 1.44
CA SER A 42 1.39 -6.79 2.70
C SER A 42 1.25 -8.31 2.74
N GLY A 43 0.49 -8.89 1.80
CA GLY A 43 0.10 -10.30 1.81
C GLY A 43 -0.95 -10.67 2.87
N VAL A 44 -1.53 -9.70 3.58
CA VAL A 44 -2.68 -9.93 4.47
C VAL A 44 -3.93 -10.18 3.64
N GLU A 45 -4.68 -11.25 3.92
CA GLU A 45 -5.88 -11.66 3.19
C GLU A 45 -7.16 -11.46 4.02
N ILE A 46 -7.38 -10.21 4.41
CA ILE A 46 -8.56 -9.74 5.14
C ILE A 46 -9.38 -8.84 4.20
N TYR A 47 -10.71 -8.89 4.33
CA TYR A 47 -11.64 -8.25 3.42
C TYR A 47 -12.73 -7.48 4.18
N GLY A 48 -13.48 -6.65 3.45
CA GLY A 48 -14.50 -5.77 4.03
C GLY A 48 -13.93 -4.45 4.51
N ASP A 49 -14.69 -3.74 5.34
CA ASP A 49 -14.32 -2.42 5.84
C ASP A 49 -13.00 -2.45 6.62
N ALA A 50 -12.16 -1.44 6.40
CA ALA A 50 -10.84 -1.37 7.00
C ALA A 50 -10.86 -1.41 8.54
N TRP A 51 -11.84 -0.79 9.19
CA TRP A 51 -11.94 -0.79 10.66
C TRP A 51 -12.17 -2.20 11.24
N THR A 52 -12.77 -3.12 10.48
CA THR A 52 -13.03 -4.50 10.94
C THR A 52 -11.79 -5.38 10.93
N TRP A 53 -10.71 -4.95 10.25
CA TRP A 53 -9.52 -5.78 10.04
C TRP A 53 -8.83 -6.18 11.35
N TRP A 54 -8.86 -5.31 12.35
CA TRP A 54 -8.22 -5.57 13.64
C TRP A 54 -8.77 -6.83 14.32
N ASP A 55 -10.09 -6.96 14.35
CA ASP A 55 -10.76 -8.11 14.96
C ASP A 55 -10.66 -9.34 14.06
N GLN A 56 -10.81 -9.17 12.75
CA GLN A 56 -10.64 -10.27 11.78
C GLN A 56 -9.24 -10.88 11.79
N ALA A 57 -8.20 -10.10 12.12
CA ALA A 57 -6.83 -10.60 12.21
C ALA A 57 -6.61 -11.50 13.43
N GLN A 58 -7.45 -11.44 14.45
CA GLN A 58 -7.31 -12.28 15.64
C GLN A 58 -7.31 -13.77 15.28
N GLY A 59 -6.28 -14.48 15.73
CA GLY A 59 -6.10 -15.91 15.46
C GLY A 59 -5.65 -16.24 14.03
N ARG A 60 -5.54 -15.26 13.13
CA ARG A 60 -5.10 -15.43 11.73
C ARG A 60 -3.77 -14.77 11.42
N TYR A 61 -3.53 -13.60 12.00
CA TYR A 61 -2.30 -12.84 11.87
C TYR A 61 -1.85 -12.33 13.24
N PRO A 62 -0.54 -12.32 13.54
CA PRO A 62 -0.05 -11.64 14.73
C PRO A 62 -0.41 -10.15 14.70
N ARG A 63 -0.70 -9.60 15.87
CA ARG A 63 -1.05 -8.18 16.07
C ARG A 63 -0.15 -7.55 17.14
N GLY A 64 0.08 -6.25 17.07
CA GLY A 64 0.88 -5.53 18.06
C GLY A 64 0.96 -4.03 17.83
N HIS A 65 1.84 -3.36 18.57
CA HIS A 65 2.00 -1.89 18.55
C HIS A 65 3.40 -1.44 18.08
N THR A 66 4.23 -2.39 17.66
CA THR A 66 5.56 -2.09 17.13
C THR A 66 5.50 -1.98 15.60
N PRO A 67 5.90 -0.86 14.99
CA PRO A 67 5.94 -0.73 13.54
C PRO A 67 6.98 -1.68 12.95
N ARG A 68 6.66 -2.30 11.81
CA ARG A 68 7.56 -3.16 11.04
C ARG A 68 7.28 -2.95 9.56
N VAL A 69 8.32 -2.98 8.72
CA VAL A 69 8.13 -2.92 7.26
C VAL A 69 7.16 -4.03 6.81
N GLY A 70 6.17 -3.67 6.00
CA GLY A 70 5.09 -4.55 5.56
C GLY A 70 3.93 -4.73 6.53
N ALA A 71 4.04 -4.24 7.77
CA ALA A 71 2.93 -4.29 8.72
C ALA A 71 1.81 -3.34 8.30
N VAL A 72 0.57 -3.77 8.51
CA VAL A 72 -0.62 -2.99 8.19
C VAL A 72 -1.07 -2.23 9.44
N LEU A 73 -0.92 -0.91 9.45
CA LEU A 73 -1.50 -0.04 10.47
C LEU A 73 -3.01 0.11 10.23
N THR A 74 -3.80 -0.20 11.25
CA THR A 74 -5.28 -0.24 11.17
C THR A 74 -5.91 0.92 11.93
N PHE A 75 -6.81 1.65 11.27
CA PHE A 75 -7.50 2.80 11.83
C PHE A 75 -8.83 2.40 12.42
N THR A 76 -9.19 3.02 13.53
CA THR A 76 -10.50 2.86 14.16
C THR A 76 -11.60 3.53 13.31
N LYS A 77 -12.84 3.08 13.52
CA LYS A 77 -14.02 3.75 12.95
C LYS A 77 -14.26 5.07 13.66
N THR A 78 -14.37 6.16 12.90
CA THR A 78 -14.71 7.50 13.41
C THR A 78 -15.72 8.18 12.50
N ALA A 79 -16.25 9.33 12.90
CA ALA A 79 -17.12 10.13 12.03
C ALA A 79 -16.43 10.57 10.73
N ARG A 80 -15.09 10.80 10.76
CA ARG A 80 -14.29 11.18 9.58
C ARG A 80 -13.83 9.98 8.76
N LEU A 81 -13.69 8.82 9.39
CA LEU A 81 -13.33 7.54 8.77
C LEU A 81 -14.39 6.48 9.09
N PRO A 82 -15.60 6.58 8.51
CA PRO A 82 -16.71 5.67 8.83
C PRO A 82 -16.44 4.22 8.38
N LEU A 83 -15.57 4.03 7.39
CA LEU A 83 -15.10 2.72 6.91
C LEU A 83 -13.74 2.32 7.50
N GLY A 84 -13.16 3.15 8.38
CA GLY A 84 -11.76 3.06 8.79
C GLY A 84 -10.79 3.39 7.65
N HIS A 85 -9.54 2.99 7.84
CA HIS A 85 -8.48 3.05 6.83
C HIS A 85 -7.37 2.05 7.20
N VAL A 86 -6.57 1.65 6.21
CA VAL A 86 -5.37 0.84 6.43
C VAL A 86 -4.18 1.42 5.66
N LEU A 87 -3.01 1.36 6.27
CA LEU A 87 -1.73 1.81 5.71
C LEU A 87 -0.72 0.67 5.80
N VAL A 88 0.19 0.55 4.84
CA VAL A 88 1.27 -0.44 4.92
C VAL A 88 2.59 0.28 5.15
N ILE A 89 3.30 -0.09 6.22
CA ILE A 89 4.58 0.53 6.61
C ILE A 89 5.64 0.21 5.56
N SER A 90 6.09 1.21 4.82
CA SER A 90 7.17 1.07 3.85
C SER A 90 8.54 1.19 4.52
N ARG A 91 8.66 2.05 5.53
CA ARG A 91 9.87 2.26 6.33
C ARG A 91 9.54 2.60 7.77
N VAL A 92 10.40 2.16 8.69
CA VAL A 92 10.45 2.67 10.06
C VAL A 92 11.63 3.62 10.14
N VAL A 93 11.37 4.91 10.32
CA VAL A 93 12.41 5.95 10.30
C VAL A 93 13.02 6.08 11.70
N GLU A 94 12.16 6.17 12.72
CA GLU A 94 12.53 6.20 14.14
C GLU A 94 11.33 5.72 14.99
N PRO A 95 11.42 5.65 16.34
CA PRO A 95 10.37 5.02 17.16
C PRO A 95 8.94 5.58 16.94
N ARG A 96 8.82 6.85 16.55
CA ARG A 96 7.53 7.54 16.37
C ARG A 96 7.27 7.98 14.94
N VAL A 97 8.23 7.85 14.03
CA VAL A 97 8.10 8.28 12.64
C VAL A 97 8.28 7.07 11.74
N ALA A 98 7.31 6.87 10.85
CA ALA A 98 7.38 5.86 9.81
C ALA A 98 6.95 6.48 8.49
N MET A 99 7.28 5.78 7.41
CA MET A 99 6.71 6.06 6.09
C MET A 99 5.78 4.92 5.73
N VAL A 100 4.72 5.25 4.99
CA VAL A 100 3.72 4.29 4.53
C VAL A 100 3.49 4.43 3.04
N THR A 101 3.07 3.32 2.45
CA THR A 101 2.49 3.32 1.11
C THR A 101 1.07 2.83 1.21
N HIS A 102 0.15 3.56 0.61
CA HIS A 102 -1.30 3.35 0.72
C HIS A 102 -2.05 3.94 -0.46
N ALA A 103 -3.30 3.53 -0.63
CA ALA A 103 -4.20 4.10 -1.62
C ALA A 103 -5.36 4.85 -0.94
N ASN A 104 -5.97 5.78 -1.67
CA ASN A 104 -7.24 6.45 -1.32
C ASN A 104 -7.24 7.39 -0.10
N TRP A 105 -6.11 7.98 0.25
CA TRP A 105 -6.05 8.91 1.38
C TRP A 105 -6.26 10.36 0.95
N SER A 106 -5.35 10.89 0.14
CA SER A 106 -5.49 12.23 -0.43
C SER A 106 -6.40 12.23 -1.66
N ARG A 107 -6.87 13.43 -2.04
CA ARG A 107 -7.23 13.67 -3.45
C ARG A 107 -5.96 13.99 -4.20
N ILE A 108 -5.80 13.55 -5.44
CA ILE A 108 -4.73 13.93 -6.36
C ILE A 108 -5.39 14.50 -7.62
N ASN A 109 -5.11 15.77 -7.91
CA ASN A 109 -5.76 16.52 -9.00
C ASN A 109 -7.31 16.44 -8.91
N GLY A 110 -7.85 16.52 -7.69
CA GLY A 110 -9.28 16.43 -7.42
C GLY A 110 -9.86 15.01 -7.32
N VAL A 111 -9.10 13.96 -7.67
CA VAL A 111 -9.58 12.57 -7.73
C VAL A 111 -9.05 11.74 -6.56
N ARG A 112 -9.86 10.80 -6.06
CA ARG A 112 -9.47 9.85 -5.00
C ARG A 112 -9.00 8.52 -5.58
N GLY A 113 -8.24 7.77 -4.78
CA GLY A 113 -7.92 6.36 -5.04
C GLY A 113 -6.50 6.08 -5.54
N ALA A 114 -5.72 7.12 -5.86
CA ALA A 114 -4.32 6.98 -6.20
C ALA A 114 -3.49 6.41 -5.03
N VAL A 115 -2.38 5.76 -5.38
CA VAL A 115 -1.35 5.32 -4.44
C VAL A 115 -0.42 6.49 -4.12
N GLU A 116 -0.15 6.68 -2.83
CA GLU A 116 0.87 7.59 -2.33
C GLU A 116 1.96 6.72 -1.71
N GLN A 117 3.19 6.85 -2.19
CA GLN A 117 4.34 6.03 -1.80
C GLN A 117 5.22 6.79 -0.80
N ASP A 118 5.66 6.09 0.25
CA ASP A 118 6.56 6.60 1.28
C ASP A 118 6.09 7.93 1.91
N VAL A 119 4.80 8.09 2.20
CA VAL A 119 4.32 9.29 2.89
C VAL A 119 4.49 9.17 4.41
N THR A 120 4.74 10.29 5.07
CA THR A 120 5.02 10.34 6.50
C THR A 120 3.79 10.00 7.34
N VAL A 121 3.98 9.14 8.35
CA VAL A 121 3.05 8.94 9.46
C VAL A 121 3.81 9.13 10.78
N PHE A 122 3.20 9.90 11.68
CA PHE A 122 3.80 10.27 12.96
C PHE A 122 2.89 9.86 14.11
N ASP A 123 3.45 9.12 15.07
CA ASP A 123 2.78 8.73 16.29
C ASP A 123 2.72 9.90 17.28
N VAL A 124 1.49 10.33 17.58
CA VAL A 124 1.18 11.42 18.51
C VAL A 124 0.49 10.90 19.78
N SER A 125 0.47 9.59 20.01
CA SER A 125 -0.06 9.00 21.25
C SER A 125 0.70 9.52 22.48
N ALA A 126 0.09 9.48 23.66
CA ALA A 126 0.81 9.90 24.87
C ALA A 126 1.96 8.95 25.25
N LYS A 127 1.86 7.67 24.85
CA LYS A 127 2.72 6.59 25.34
C LYS A 127 3.77 6.10 24.33
N GLY A 128 3.76 6.60 23.09
CA GLY A 128 4.64 6.03 22.05
C GLY A 128 4.13 4.69 21.51
N ASP A 129 2.84 4.40 21.67
CA ASP A 129 2.25 3.08 21.41
C ASP A 129 1.45 3.01 20.11
N TRP A 130 1.57 4.02 19.25
CA TRP A 130 0.92 4.04 17.93
C TRP A 130 -0.61 3.89 17.99
N THR A 131 -1.23 4.27 19.11
CA THR A 131 -2.71 4.31 19.25
C THR A 131 -3.33 5.57 18.65
N ARG A 132 -2.49 6.53 18.24
CA ARG A 132 -2.92 7.78 17.63
C ARG A 132 -1.85 8.33 16.71
N VAL A 133 -2.22 8.66 15.47
CA VAL A 133 -1.26 9.13 14.46
C VAL A 133 -1.74 10.39 13.74
N LYS A 134 -0.79 11.16 13.22
CA LYS A 134 -1.00 12.11 12.13
C LYS A 134 -0.43 11.51 10.86
N VAL A 135 -1.09 11.76 9.74
CA VAL A 135 -0.68 11.26 8.42
C VAL A 135 -0.47 12.47 7.52
N TRP A 136 0.59 12.42 6.73
CA TRP A 136 0.82 13.40 5.68
C TRP A 136 -0.33 13.38 4.67
N TYR A 137 -0.62 14.53 4.07
CA TYR A 137 -1.67 14.68 3.08
C TYR A 137 -1.30 15.74 2.05
N ARG A 138 -1.52 15.42 0.77
CA ARG A 138 -1.07 16.24 -0.35
C ARG A 138 -1.64 17.66 -0.33
N ASP A 139 -2.91 17.85 0.01
CA ASP A 139 -3.47 19.21 -0.03
C ASP A 139 -3.11 20.05 1.21
N SER A 140 -2.50 19.48 2.25
CA SER A 140 -1.90 20.25 3.36
C SER A 140 -0.40 20.47 3.21
N GLN A 141 0.25 19.88 2.20
CA GLN A 141 1.70 20.00 1.97
C GLN A 141 2.54 19.64 3.22
N GLY A 142 2.09 18.65 3.99
CA GLY A 142 2.68 18.28 5.29
C GLY A 142 1.77 17.36 6.10
N LEU A 143 2.14 17.06 7.35
CA LEU A 143 1.25 16.38 8.29
C LEU A 143 -0.06 17.18 8.45
N GLY A 144 -1.19 16.54 8.18
CA GLY A 144 -2.49 17.15 8.42
C GLY A 144 -2.68 17.49 9.89
N SER A 145 -3.54 18.46 10.19
CA SER A 145 -3.88 18.83 11.58
C SER A 145 -4.71 17.77 12.31
N SER A 146 -5.29 16.82 11.58
CA SER A 146 -6.15 15.76 12.14
C SER A 146 -5.35 14.63 12.76
N GLU A 147 -5.73 14.26 13.98
CA GLU A 147 -5.24 13.06 14.66
C GLU A 147 -6.23 11.92 14.47
N TYR A 148 -5.70 10.74 14.16
CA TYR A 148 -6.49 9.56 13.85
C TYR A 148 -6.21 8.46 14.88
N PRO A 149 -7.24 7.94 15.57
CA PRO A 149 -7.08 6.80 16.45
C PRO A 149 -6.89 5.51 15.65
N THR A 150 -5.96 4.68 16.10
CA THR A 150 -5.53 3.43 15.47
C THR A 150 -5.61 2.28 16.47
N HIS A 151 -5.82 1.06 15.97
CA HIS A 151 -5.78 -0.13 16.82
C HIS A 151 -4.35 -0.66 17.01
N GLY A 152 -3.50 -0.47 15.99
CA GLY A 152 -2.15 -1.00 15.94
C GLY A 152 -1.87 -1.69 14.60
N PHE A 153 -0.90 -2.61 14.62
CA PHE A 153 -0.34 -3.26 13.45
C PHE A 153 -0.79 -4.71 13.32
N ILE A 154 -1.16 -5.10 12.11
CA ILE A 154 -1.30 -6.49 11.68
C ILE A 154 -0.03 -6.89 10.94
N TYR A 155 0.58 -8.01 11.33
CA TYR A 155 1.84 -8.48 10.75
C TYR A 155 1.56 -9.49 9.63
N GLY A 156 1.70 -9.02 8.38
CA GLY A 156 1.57 -9.85 7.18
C GLY A 156 2.79 -10.75 6.92
N PRO A 157 2.66 -11.72 6.01
CA PRO A 157 3.71 -12.70 5.73
C PRO A 157 4.87 -12.12 4.92
N ARG A 158 4.62 -11.18 4.00
CA ARG A 158 5.66 -10.59 3.15
C ARG A 158 5.22 -9.27 2.52
N PRO A 159 6.00 -8.18 2.63
CA PRO A 159 5.75 -6.96 1.89
C PRO A 159 6.02 -7.13 0.38
N ALA A 160 5.31 -6.36 -0.44
CA ALA A 160 5.64 -6.19 -1.85
C ALA A 160 6.98 -5.45 -2.02
N THR A 161 7.72 -5.76 -3.09
CA THR A 161 9.03 -5.14 -3.37
C THR A 161 8.93 -3.63 -3.64
N GLU A 162 7.87 -3.19 -4.30
CA GLU A 162 7.62 -1.78 -4.64
C GLU A 162 7.04 -0.97 -3.48
N LEU A 163 6.97 -1.56 -2.28
CA LEU A 163 6.35 -0.90 -1.13
C LEU A 163 7.09 0.39 -0.74
N SER A 164 8.40 0.47 -0.97
CA SER A 164 9.21 1.67 -0.77
C SER A 164 10.01 1.97 -2.03
N SER A 165 10.23 3.26 -2.30
CA SER A 165 11.09 3.74 -3.37
C SER A 165 12.56 3.41 -3.08
N ALA A 166 13.40 3.54 -4.11
CA ALA A 166 14.85 3.37 -3.97
C ALA A 166 15.50 4.51 -3.16
N THR A 167 14.88 5.68 -3.13
CA THR A 167 15.38 6.91 -2.50
C THR A 167 14.27 7.64 -1.72
N PRO A 168 13.73 7.03 -0.65
CA PRO A 168 12.69 7.68 0.14
C PRO A 168 13.26 8.89 0.88
N ASP A 169 12.46 9.95 1.00
CA ASP A 169 12.89 11.21 1.61
C ASP A 169 12.82 11.16 3.14
N TYR A 170 13.81 10.51 3.76
CA TYR A 170 13.90 10.40 5.22
C TYR A 170 13.98 11.77 5.91
N VAL A 171 14.70 12.72 5.31
CA VAL A 171 14.88 14.05 5.89
C VAL A 171 13.54 14.80 5.85
N GLY A 172 12.86 14.77 4.71
CA GLY A 172 11.49 15.29 4.58
C GLY A 172 10.55 14.67 5.61
N SER A 173 10.62 13.36 5.85
CA SER A 173 9.76 12.70 6.84
C SER A 173 9.98 13.19 8.28
N LEU A 174 11.23 13.49 8.65
CA LEU A 174 11.56 14.05 9.97
C LEU A 174 11.14 15.51 10.06
N ILE A 175 11.30 16.28 8.98
CA ILE A 175 10.81 17.66 8.89
C ILE A 175 9.29 17.68 9.05
N ASP A 176 8.56 16.87 8.29
CA ASP A 176 7.10 16.73 8.38
C ASP A 176 6.63 16.42 9.81
N ALA A 177 7.35 15.53 10.52
CA ALA A 177 6.99 15.10 11.86
C ALA A 177 7.21 16.17 12.94
N TYR A 178 8.26 16.98 12.80
CA TYR A 178 8.74 17.86 13.88
C TYR A 178 8.66 19.36 13.57
N ALA A 179 8.55 19.75 12.31
CA ALA A 179 8.28 21.14 11.93
C ALA A 179 6.84 21.50 12.32
N ARG A 180 6.70 22.61 13.05
CA ARG A 180 5.42 23.15 13.50
C ARG A 180 4.91 24.22 12.56
#